data_AF-A0AAU9IVN1-F1
#
_entry.id   AF-A0AAU9IVN1-F1
#
_cell.length_a   1.000
_cell.length_b   1.000
_cell.length_c   1.000
_cell.angle_alpha   90.00
_cell.angle_beta   90.00
_cell.angle_gamma   90.00
#
_symmetry.space_group_name_H-M   'P 1'
#
loop_
_entity.id
_entity.type
_entity.pdbx_description
1 polymer ?
#
loop_
_entity_poly.entity_id
_entity_poly.type
_entity_poly.pdbx_seq_one_letter_code
_entity_poly.pdbx_strand_id
1 'polypeptide(L)'
;MANVGKEAALELEQATKSILKEPSQMKKMCSTPALIWVGVLFVFSFVLLSYPKRWAFILWAILAWGLCVMIHESGHAAMAKIAGHSHDSYLSMNFVKYHDHFSNFINPILLMLIPGWGVLGGPDYIGETSLIASGRPKRLLIVIGGILALFPVMIICVVGSWIEHNYSLGYGFALIAYLIVFSFLVNLLPLPYCDLFYFVYPELPDKFRAYVVLVLTHKYYKFAAFLLTLLVVYIFSTVFHDIAIILLRCMLVSKNSMNAGLSQLFFVEY
;
A
#
# COMPACT_ATOMS: atom_id res chain seq x y z
N MET A 1 4.79 -58.43 22.61
CA MET A 1 5.67 -57.76 21.62
C MET A 1 4.98 -57.43 20.28
N ALA A 2 3.92 -58.14 19.87
CA ALA A 2 3.22 -57.88 18.59
C ALA A 2 2.34 -56.61 18.55
N ASN A 3 1.88 -56.09 19.69
CA ASN A 3 1.01 -54.89 19.73
C ASN A 3 1.76 -53.56 19.58
N VAL A 4 3.00 -53.48 20.09
CA VAL A 4 3.80 -52.23 20.08
C VAL A 4 4.18 -51.82 18.66
N GLY A 5 4.45 -52.79 17.77
CA GLY A 5 4.76 -52.51 16.36
C GLY A 5 3.56 -52.01 15.56
N LYS A 6 2.32 -52.37 15.95
CA LYS A 6 1.10 -51.88 15.29
C LYS A 6 0.76 -50.46 15.71
N GLU A 7 0.93 -50.11 16.98
CA GLU A 7 0.76 -48.73 17.45
C GLU A 7 1.80 -47.80 16.82
N ALA A 8 3.07 -48.18 16.80
CA ALA A 8 4.11 -47.38 16.17
C ALA A 8 3.87 -47.18 14.65
N ALA A 9 3.38 -48.21 13.94
CA ALA A 9 3.02 -48.10 12.54
C ALA A 9 1.80 -47.19 12.31
N LEU A 10 0.82 -47.23 13.21
CA LEU A 10 -0.38 -46.37 13.16
C LEU A 10 -0.02 -44.90 13.44
N GLU A 11 0.86 -44.65 14.41
CA GLU A 11 1.38 -43.32 14.72
C GLU A 11 2.22 -42.76 13.55
N LEU A 12 3.05 -43.60 12.93
CA LEU A 12 3.83 -43.19 11.75
C LEU A 12 2.92 -42.91 10.56
N GLU A 13 1.86 -43.72 10.35
CA GLU A 13 0.89 -43.50 9.28
C GLU A 13 0.04 -42.24 9.54
N GLN A 14 -0.33 -41.97 10.80
CA GLN A 14 -1.03 -40.75 11.19
C GLN A 14 -0.15 -39.51 11.07
N ALA A 15 1.14 -39.59 11.45
CA ALA A 15 2.11 -38.52 11.26
C ALA A 15 2.40 -38.30 9.77
N THR A 16 2.50 -39.37 8.97
CA THR A 16 2.68 -39.26 7.53
C THR A 16 1.43 -38.69 6.86
N LYS A 17 0.23 -39.06 7.31
CA LYS A 17 -1.03 -38.48 6.83
C LYS A 17 -1.23 -37.04 7.30
N SER A 18 -0.71 -36.63 8.45
CA SER A 18 -0.76 -35.22 8.88
C SER A 18 0.20 -34.36 8.06
N ILE A 19 1.41 -34.87 7.78
CA ILE A 19 2.39 -34.24 6.89
C ILE A 19 1.87 -34.17 5.44
N LEU A 20 1.20 -35.22 4.96
CA LEU A 20 0.60 -35.25 3.61
C LEU A 20 -0.74 -34.50 3.52
N LYS A 21 -1.44 -34.25 4.64
CA LYS A 21 -2.65 -33.41 4.71
C LYS A 21 -2.35 -31.93 4.75
N GLU A 22 -1.09 -31.53 4.85
CA GLU A 22 -0.66 -30.23 4.38
C GLU A 22 -0.20 -30.40 2.93
N PRO A 23 -1.11 -30.44 1.93
CA PRO A 23 -0.69 -29.93 0.64
C PRO A 23 -0.25 -28.52 0.98
N SER A 24 1.06 -28.27 0.83
CA SER A 24 1.66 -26.95 0.94
C SER A 24 0.63 -25.97 0.40
N GLN A 25 -0.06 -25.27 1.30
CA GLN A 25 -1.05 -24.30 0.89
C GLN A 25 -0.19 -23.18 0.32
N MET A 26 0.19 -23.36 -0.95
CA MET A 26 0.52 -22.33 -1.89
C MET A 26 -0.76 -21.51 -2.00
N LYS A 27 -1.09 -20.79 -0.93
CA LYS A 27 -2.12 -19.77 -0.88
C LYS A 27 -1.77 -18.89 -2.07
N LYS A 28 -2.69 -18.84 -3.03
CA LYS A 28 -2.51 -18.08 -4.26
C LYS A 28 -1.94 -16.72 -3.89
N MET A 29 -0.75 -16.44 -4.42
CA MET A 29 -0.03 -15.19 -4.17
C MET A 29 -0.87 -13.97 -4.58
N CYS A 30 -1.79 -14.15 -5.54
CA CYS A 30 -2.74 -13.14 -5.99
C CYS A 30 -4.17 -13.70 -5.95
N SER A 31 -5.06 -12.99 -5.25
CA SER A 31 -6.47 -13.34 -5.13
C SER A 31 -7.25 -13.05 -6.43
N THR A 32 -8.41 -13.68 -6.61
CA THR A 32 -9.28 -13.43 -7.78
C THR A 32 -9.64 -11.95 -7.95
N PRO A 33 -10.02 -11.19 -6.90
CA PRO A 33 -10.28 -9.75 -7.04
C PRO A 33 -9.07 -8.97 -7.54
N ALA A 34 -7.85 -9.28 -7.06
CA ALA A 34 -6.62 -8.62 -7.52
C ALA A 34 -6.33 -8.92 -9.00
N LEU A 35 -6.50 -10.17 -9.44
CA LEU A 35 -6.35 -10.54 -10.84
C LEU A 35 -7.36 -9.83 -11.75
N ILE A 36 -8.61 -9.72 -11.31
CA ILE A 36 -9.64 -8.95 -12.02
C ILE A 36 -9.22 -7.47 -12.11
N TRP A 37 -8.72 -6.89 -11.01
CA TRP A 37 -8.27 -5.50 -11.00
C TRP A 37 -7.14 -5.23 -12.01
N VAL A 38 -6.14 -6.11 -12.06
CA VAL A 38 -5.05 -6.04 -13.05
C VAL A 38 -5.58 -6.19 -14.48
N GLY A 39 -6.52 -7.11 -14.70
CA GLY A 39 -7.17 -7.28 -16.01
C GLY A 39 -7.92 -6.02 -16.44
N VAL A 40 -8.68 -5.39 -15.54
CA VAL A 40 -9.39 -4.13 -15.82
C VAL A 40 -8.41 -3.00 -16.09
N LEU A 41 -7.32 -2.87 -15.30
CA LEU A 41 -6.27 -1.89 -15.56
C LEU A 41 -5.62 -2.09 -16.93
N PHE A 42 -5.38 -3.34 -17.34
CA PHE A 42 -4.83 -3.64 -18.67
C PHE A 42 -5.79 -3.23 -19.79
N VAL A 43 -7.08 -3.54 -19.67
CA VAL A 43 -8.12 -3.09 -20.62
C VAL A 43 -8.16 -1.56 -20.70
N PHE A 44 -8.16 -0.87 -19.56
CA PHE A 44 -8.18 0.60 -19.53
C PHE A 44 -6.88 1.21 -20.05
N SER A 45 -5.74 0.52 -19.94
CA SER A 45 -4.49 0.94 -20.59
C SER A 45 -4.65 0.92 -22.10
N PHE A 46 -5.26 -0.13 -22.67
CA PHE A 46 -5.55 -0.20 -24.10
C PHE A 46 -6.59 0.83 -24.56
N VAL A 47 -7.64 1.05 -23.76
CA VAL A 47 -8.63 2.11 -24.01
C VAL A 47 -7.97 3.48 -24.02
N LEU A 48 -7.12 3.80 -23.05
CA LEU A 48 -6.41 5.07 -22.98
C LEU A 48 -5.44 5.25 -24.16
N LEU A 49 -4.78 4.17 -24.58
CA LEU A 49 -3.93 4.16 -25.77
C LEU A 49 -4.71 4.47 -27.05
N SER A 50 -5.92 3.92 -27.19
CA SER A 50 -6.76 4.05 -28.39
C SER A 50 -7.60 5.34 -28.39
N TYR A 51 -8.05 5.77 -27.21
CA TYR A 51 -8.95 6.89 -26.98
C TYR A 51 -8.40 7.72 -25.81
N PRO A 52 -7.45 8.65 -26.08
CA PRO A 52 -6.83 9.51 -25.06
C PRO A 52 -7.82 10.59 -24.58
N LYS A 53 -8.91 10.14 -23.96
CA LYS A 53 -9.94 10.97 -23.36
C LYS A 53 -9.68 11.06 -21.87
N ARG A 54 -9.91 12.24 -21.33
CA ARG A 54 -9.70 12.56 -19.92
C ARG A 54 -10.41 11.60 -18.95
N TRP A 55 -11.65 11.19 -19.25
CA TRP A 55 -12.37 10.23 -18.40
C TRP A 55 -11.67 8.86 -18.36
N ALA A 56 -11.10 8.40 -19.49
CA ALA A 56 -10.36 7.15 -19.56
C ALA A 56 -9.04 7.27 -18.78
N PHE A 57 -8.40 8.44 -18.83
CA PHE A 57 -7.21 8.75 -18.04
C PHE A 57 -7.52 8.69 -16.53
N ILE A 58 -8.60 9.34 -16.07
CA ILE A 58 -8.99 9.35 -14.66
C ILE A 58 -9.28 7.93 -14.16
N LEU A 59 -10.04 7.14 -14.93
CA LEU A 59 -10.32 5.74 -14.56
C LEU A 59 -9.05 4.89 -14.54
N TRP A 60 -8.17 5.06 -15.52
CA TRP A 60 -6.87 4.39 -15.53
C TRP A 60 -6.03 4.77 -14.32
N ALA A 61 -5.98 6.05 -13.95
CA ALA A 61 -5.22 6.54 -12.81
C ALA A 61 -5.76 5.98 -11.48
N ILE A 62 -7.08 5.93 -11.30
CA ILE A 62 -7.74 5.32 -10.14
C ILE A 62 -7.39 3.82 -10.05
N LEU A 63 -7.46 3.09 -11.16
CA LEU A 63 -7.15 1.67 -11.20
C LEU A 63 -5.66 1.41 -10.89
N ALA A 64 -4.76 2.20 -11.48
CA ALA A 64 -3.33 2.11 -11.29
C ALA A 64 -2.93 2.46 -9.84
N TRP A 65 -3.51 3.51 -9.28
CA TRP A 65 -3.28 3.87 -7.88
C TRP A 65 -3.84 2.83 -6.91
N GLY A 66 -5.05 2.32 -7.16
CA GLY A 66 -5.62 1.22 -6.36
C GLY A 66 -4.71 -0.03 -6.37
N LEU A 67 -4.07 -0.33 -7.50
CA LEU A 67 -3.06 -1.39 -7.57
C LEU A 67 -1.82 -1.08 -6.73
N CYS A 68 -1.33 0.17 -6.75
CA CYS A 68 -0.23 0.60 -5.89
C CYS A 68 -0.58 0.41 -4.40
N VAL A 69 -1.79 0.79 -3.99
CA VAL A 69 -2.26 0.61 -2.60
C VAL A 69 -2.26 -0.88 -2.24
N MET A 70 -2.81 -1.76 -3.08
CA MET A 70 -2.80 -3.21 -2.82
C MET A 70 -1.38 -3.77 -2.71
N ILE A 71 -0.46 -3.32 -3.56
CA ILE A 71 0.95 -3.75 -3.54
C ILE A 71 1.64 -3.26 -2.27
N HIS A 72 1.42 -2.01 -1.87
CA HIS A 72 1.94 -1.42 -0.65
C HIS A 72 1.52 -2.23 0.59
N GLU A 73 0.22 -2.44 0.77
CA GLU A 73 -0.30 -3.23 1.90
C GLU A 73 0.20 -4.68 1.88
N SER A 74 0.40 -5.27 0.69
CA SER A 74 0.95 -6.62 0.57
C SER A 74 2.42 -6.70 1.00
N GLY A 75 3.22 -5.67 0.74
CA GLY A 75 4.64 -5.61 1.13
C GLY A 75 4.81 -5.58 2.64
N HIS A 76 4.01 -4.73 3.26
CA HIS A 76 3.74 -4.68 4.68
C HIS A 76 3.38 -6.05 5.29
N ALA A 77 2.38 -6.74 4.72
CA ALA A 77 1.97 -8.07 5.17
C ALA A 77 3.04 -9.16 4.94
N ALA A 78 3.82 -9.05 3.85
CA ALA A 78 4.91 -9.97 3.57
C ALA A 78 6.03 -9.87 4.63
N MET A 79 6.40 -8.65 5.02
CA MET A 79 7.38 -8.43 6.08
C MET A 79 6.84 -8.84 7.45
N ALA A 80 5.54 -8.65 7.72
CA ALA A 80 4.90 -9.16 8.92
C ALA A 80 4.94 -10.70 9.00
N LYS A 81 4.72 -11.39 7.87
CA LYS A 81 4.81 -12.86 7.79
C LYS A 81 6.21 -13.36 8.13
N ILE A 82 7.25 -12.69 7.63
CA ILE A 82 8.64 -12.98 7.97
C ILE A 82 8.90 -12.73 9.46
N ALA A 83 8.26 -11.73 10.06
CA ALA A 83 8.36 -11.45 11.48
C ALA A 83 7.65 -12.48 12.39
N GLY A 84 6.74 -13.29 11.83
CA GLY A 84 5.96 -14.32 12.55
C GLY A 84 4.47 -13.99 12.68
N HIS A 85 3.97 -12.94 12.01
CA HIS A 85 2.57 -12.51 12.05
C HIS A 85 1.91 -12.64 10.67
N SER A 86 0.81 -13.37 10.54
CA SER A 86 0.17 -13.60 9.22
C SER A 86 -1.10 -12.78 9.05
N HIS A 87 -1.19 -12.08 7.91
CA HIS A 87 -2.37 -11.35 7.46
C HIS A 87 -2.72 -11.74 6.02
N ASP A 88 -3.44 -12.85 5.87
CA ASP A 88 -3.62 -13.53 4.58
C ASP A 88 -4.37 -12.72 3.50
N SER A 89 -5.34 -11.88 3.91
CA SER A 89 -6.09 -11.05 2.97
C SER A 89 -5.22 -9.98 2.31
N TYR A 90 -4.33 -9.35 3.08
CA TYR A 90 -3.37 -8.38 2.58
C TYR A 90 -2.27 -9.03 1.74
N LEU A 91 -1.74 -10.18 2.18
CA LEU A 91 -0.72 -10.93 1.44
C LEU A 91 -1.22 -11.39 0.04
N SER A 92 -2.50 -11.74 -0.06
CA SER A 92 -3.14 -12.15 -1.32
C SER A 92 -3.73 -10.97 -2.12
N MET A 93 -3.49 -9.73 -1.71
CA MET A 93 -4.04 -8.51 -2.33
C MET A 93 -5.57 -8.53 -2.42
N ASN A 94 -6.25 -9.23 -1.52
CA ASN A 94 -7.69 -9.34 -1.53
C ASN A 94 -8.33 -8.14 -0.82
N PHE A 95 -8.43 -7.01 -1.53
CA PHE A 95 -9.01 -5.77 -1.03
C PHE A 95 -10.45 -5.95 -0.52
N VAL A 96 -11.21 -6.92 -1.06
CA VAL A 96 -12.58 -7.26 -0.62
C VAL A 96 -12.60 -7.95 0.75
N LYS A 97 -11.45 -8.35 1.30
CA LYS A 97 -11.33 -8.95 2.64
C LYS A 97 -10.37 -8.17 3.55
N TYR A 98 -10.11 -6.91 3.25
CA TYR A 98 -9.35 -6.06 4.18
C TYR A 98 -10.16 -5.86 5.46
N HIS A 99 -9.46 -5.71 6.59
CA HIS A 99 -10.14 -5.59 7.88
C HIS A 99 -10.89 -4.26 7.99
N ASP A 100 -10.28 -3.18 7.50
CA ASP A 100 -10.90 -1.88 7.32
C ASP A 100 -10.81 -1.48 5.84
N HIS A 101 -11.80 -1.90 5.05
CA HIS A 101 -11.86 -1.59 3.61
C HIS A 101 -11.87 -0.10 3.32
N PHE A 102 -12.51 0.67 4.19
CA PHE A 102 -12.66 2.10 3.96
C PHE A 102 -11.31 2.79 4.16
N SER A 103 -10.64 2.56 5.29
CA SER A 103 -9.36 3.20 5.59
C SER A 103 -8.22 2.73 4.69
N ASN A 104 -8.18 1.45 4.31
CA ASN A 104 -7.01 0.84 3.67
C ASN A 104 -7.13 0.69 2.15
N PHE A 105 -8.28 1.04 1.56
CA PHE A 105 -8.46 0.98 0.11
C PHE A 105 -9.27 2.14 -0.45
N ILE A 106 -10.48 2.37 0.08
CA ILE A 106 -11.37 3.42 -0.44
C ILE A 106 -10.79 4.82 -0.19
N ASN A 107 -10.35 5.09 1.04
CA ASN A 107 -9.82 6.39 1.42
C ASN A 107 -8.55 6.76 0.61
N PRO A 108 -7.55 5.89 0.44
CA PRO A 108 -6.43 6.12 -0.49
C PRO A 108 -6.85 6.52 -1.91
N ILE A 109 -7.91 5.88 -2.45
CA ILE A 109 -8.43 6.18 -3.80
C ILE A 109 -9.19 7.52 -3.82
N LEU A 110 -9.90 7.87 -2.75
CA LEU A 110 -10.57 9.17 -2.68
C LEU A 110 -9.58 10.32 -2.49
N LEU A 111 -8.55 10.12 -1.65
CA LEU A 111 -7.57 11.15 -1.35
C LEU A 111 -6.70 11.49 -2.57
N MET A 112 -6.41 10.55 -3.48
CA MET A 112 -5.71 10.89 -4.74
C MET A 112 -6.47 11.88 -5.62
N LEU A 113 -7.79 12.05 -5.43
CA LEU A 113 -8.59 13.04 -6.15
C LEU A 113 -8.50 14.44 -5.53
N ILE A 114 -7.79 14.59 -4.42
CA ILE A 114 -7.41 15.88 -3.86
C ILE A 114 -6.04 16.27 -4.42
N PRO A 115 -5.87 17.50 -4.96
CA PRO A 115 -4.59 17.95 -5.52
C PRO A 115 -3.41 17.74 -4.59
N GLY A 116 -2.43 16.94 -5.03
CA GLY A 116 -1.22 16.68 -4.26
C GLY A 116 -1.46 15.83 -3.02
N TRP A 117 -2.38 14.86 -3.07
CA TRP A 117 -2.66 13.97 -1.94
C TRP A 117 -2.58 12.50 -2.36
N GLY A 118 -1.37 11.96 -2.45
CA GLY A 118 -1.18 10.51 -2.44
C GLY A 118 -1.06 10.06 -0.98
N VAL A 119 -2.06 9.37 -0.43
CA VAL A 119 -1.92 8.69 0.86
C VAL A 119 -2.13 7.21 0.61
N LEU A 120 -1.07 6.42 0.73
CA LEU A 120 -1.11 4.97 0.82
C LEU A 120 -1.73 4.61 2.18
N GLY A 121 -2.48 3.52 2.24
CA GLY A 121 -3.31 3.16 3.40
C GLY A 121 -2.54 3.20 4.73
N GLY A 122 -3.25 3.52 5.81
CA GLY A 122 -2.68 3.44 7.15
C GLY A 122 -2.70 1.98 7.64
N PRO A 123 -1.66 1.49 8.32
CA PRO A 123 -1.61 0.09 8.76
C PRO A 123 -2.52 -0.16 9.97
N ASP A 124 -3.84 -0.12 9.76
CA ASP A 124 -4.85 -0.63 10.71
C ASP A 124 -4.80 -2.17 10.80
N TYR A 125 -3.92 -2.85 10.04
CA TYR A 125 -3.89 -4.31 9.93
C TYR A 125 -2.98 -5.02 10.93
N ILE A 126 -1.95 -4.36 11.49
CA ILE A 126 -1.09 -4.97 12.52
C ILE A 126 -1.58 -4.52 13.88
N GLY A 127 -2.12 -5.46 14.65
CA GLY A 127 -2.47 -5.19 16.04
C GLY A 127 -1.28 -4.62 16.80
N GLU A 128 -1.55 -3.65 17.66
CA GLU A 128 -0.56 -3.04 18.56
C GLU A 128 0.34 -4.09 19.23
N THR A 129 -0.25 -5.19 19.68
CA THR A 129 0.45 -6.31 20.33
C THR A 129 1.49 -6.96 19.42
N SER A 130 1.20 -7.13 18.13
CA SER A 130 2.14 -7.72 17.16
C SER A 130 3.28 -6.76 16.79
N LEU A 131 3.03 -5.45 16.72
CA LEU A 131 4.10 -4.46 16.50
C LEU A 131 5.05 -4.38 17.69
N ILE A 132 4.51 -4.42 18.91
CA ILE A 132 5.31 -4.41 20.14
C ILE A 132 6.12 -5.71 20.25
N ALA A 133 5.50 -6.87 20.00
CA ALA A 133 6.14 -8.19 20.12
C ALA A 133 7.24 -8.45 19.07
N SER A 134 7.19 -7.77 17.92
CA SER A 134 8.17 -7.95 16.84
C SER A 134 9.58 -7.47 17.20
N GLY A 135 9.74 -6.54 18.15
CA GLY A 135 11.01 -5.88 18.43
C GLY A 135 11.43 -4.88 17.33
N ARG A 136 12.36 -3.99 17.68
CA ARG A 136 12.71 -2.80 16.87
C ARG A 136 13.13 -3.08 15.41
N PRO A 137 14.01 -4.06 15.09
CA PRO A 137 14.45 -4.27 13.70
C PRO A 137 13.36 -4.90 12.82
N LYS A 138 12.62 -5.89 13.33
CA LYS A 138 11.50 -6.49 12.57
C LYS A 138 10.39 -5.48 12.34
N ARG A 139 10.11 -4.63 13.33
CA ARG A 139 9.13 -3.55 13.19
C ARG A 139 9.53 -2.54 12.12
N LEU A 140 10.81 -2.17 12.03
CA LEU A 140 11.29 -1.32 10.94
C LEU A 140 11.06 -1.99 9.58
N LEU A 141 11.43 -3.27 9.43
CA LEU A 141 11.21 -4.03 8.18
C LEU A 141 9.73 -4.07 7.78
N ILE A 142 8.85 -4.28 8.75
CA ILE A 142 7.40 -4.24 8.53
C ILE A 142 6.97 -2.88 8.00
N VAL A 143 7.40 -1.78 8.64
CA VAL A 143 7.03 -0.40 8.28
C VAL A 143 7.59 0.01 6.92
N ILE A 144 8.80 -0.40 6.55
CA ILE A 144 9.33 -0.10 5.21
C ILE A 144 8.85 -1.11 4.15
N GLY A 145 8.19 -2.19 4.55
CA GLY A 145 7.75 -3.25 3.64
C GLY A 145 6.85 -2.73 2.51
N GLY A 146 5.96 -1.78 2.82
CA GLY A 146 5.07 -1.20 1.82
C GLY A 146 5.80 -0.39 0.76
N ILE A 147 6.78 0.45 1.13
CA ILE A 147 7.58 1.19 0.15
C ILE A 147 8.51 0.28 -0.65
N LEU A 148 9.09 -0.76 -0.02
CA LEU A 148 9.93 -1.72 -0.72
C LEU A 148 9.15 -2.49 -1.79
N ALA A 149 7.89 -2.85 -1.53
CA ALA A 149 7.04 -3.51 -2.51
C ALA A 149 6.67 -2.60 -3.71
N LEU A 150 6.66 -1.28 -3.52
CA LEU A 150 6.41 -0.31 -4.58
C LEU A 150 7.64 -0.01 -5.44
N PHE A 151 8.85 -0.40 -5.02
CA PHE A 151 10.07 -0.08 -5.77
C PHE A 151 10.06 -0.57 -7.24
N PRO A 152 9.62 -1.82 -7.56
CA PRO A 152 9.49 -2.24 -8.96
C PRO A 152 8.43 -1.45 -9.72
N VAL A 153 7.32 -1.10 -9.06
CA VAL A 153 6.24 -0.28 -9.66
C VAL A 153 6.75 1.11 -10.00
N MET A 154 7.56 1.70 -9.12
CA MET A 154 8.21 2.98 -9.37
C MET A 154 9.09 2.93 -10.63
N ILE A 155 9.92 1.89 -10.79
CA ILE A 155 10.75 1.72 -11.99
C ILE A 155 9.89 1.65 -13.25
N ILE A 156 8.81 0.87 -13.22
CA ILE A 156 7.86 0.77 -14.34
C ILE A 156 7.24 2.13 -14.66
N CYS A 157 6.86 2.92 -13.65
CA CYS A 157 6.29 4.25 -13.86
C CYS A 157 7.31 5.25 -14.40
N VAL A 158 8.57 5.19 -13.95
CA VAL A 158 9.64 6.03 -14.49
C VAL A 158 9.86 5.72 -15.97
N VAL A 159 10.06 4.45 -16.32
CA VAL A 159 10.29 4.03 -17.72
C VAL A 159 9.05 4.31 -18.58
N GLY A 160 7.86 4.04 -18.06
CA GLY A 160 6.60 4.31 -18.74
C GLY A 160 6.35 5.79 -18.97
N SER A 161 6.90 6.69 -18.13
CA SER A 161 6.80 8.14 -18.33
C SER A 161 7.55 8.65 -19.56
N TRP A 162 8.47 7.87 -20.10
CA TRP A 162 9.25 8.18 -21.31
C TRP A 162 8.51 7.80 -22.60
N ILE A 163 7.29 7.27 -22.52
CA ILE A 163 6.49 6.93 -23.71
C ILE A 163 6.01 8.23 -24.37
N GLU A 164 6.74 8.70 -25.38
CA GLU A 164 6.42 9.93 -26.12
C GLU A 164 5.34 9.72 -27.19
N HIS A 165 5.25 8.52 -27.78
CA HIS A 165 4.26 8.23 -28.84
C HIS A 165 2.81 8.25 -28.36
N ASN A 166 2.58 8.09 -27.05
CA ASN A 166 1.26 8.27 -26.45
C ASN A 166 1.39 9.07 -25.16
N TYR A 167 1.38 10.40 -25.33
CA TYR A 167 1.50 11.35 -24.24
C TYR A 167 0.52 11.08 -23.08
N SER A 168 -0.70 10.60 -23.35
CA SER A 168 -1.67 10.34 -22.27
C SER A 168 -1.24 9.22 -21.34
N LEU A 169 -0.72 8.12 -21.87
CA LEU A 169 -0.24 7.01 -21.03
C LEU A 169 1.07 7.38 -20.33
N GLY A 170 1.98 8.08 -21.03
CA GLY A 170 3.21 8.61 -20.42
C GLY A 170 2.93 9.57 -19.25
N TYR A 171 1.96 10.48 -19.40
CA TYR A 171 1.50 11.36 -18.32
C TYR A 171 0.85 10.58 -17.18
N GLY A 172 0.16 9.48 -17.49
CA GLY A 172 -0.41 8.58 -16.49
C GLY A 172 0.68 7.96 -15.63
N PHE A 173 1.72 7.40 -16.25
CA PHE A 173 2.85 6.85 -15.52
C PHE A 173 3.61 7.90 -14.70
N ALA A 174 3.81 9.11 -15.24
CA ALA A 174 4.39 10.22 -14.51
C ALA A 174 3.56 10.63 -13.29
N LEU A 175 2.22 10.65 -13.42
CA LEU A 175 1.29 10.91 -12.32
C LEU A 175 1.39 9.83 -11.23
N ILE A 176 1.43 8.54 -11.59
CA ILE A 176 1.55 7.47 -10.60
C ILE A 176 2.91 7.51 -9.90
N ALA A 177 4.00 7.76 -10.63
CA ALA A 177 5.32 7.98 -10.02
C ALA A 177 5.28 9.15 -9.01
N TYR A 178 4.63 10.26 -9.39
CA TYR A 178 4.39 11.38 -8.48
C TYR A 178 3.63 10.97 -7.22
N LEU A 179 2.51 10.26 -7.35
CA LEU A 179 1.72 9.83 -6.19
C LEU A 179 2.50 8.86 -5.28
N ILE A 180 3.33 7.98 -5.84
CA ILE A 180 4.21 7.08 -5.06
C ILE A 180 5.22 7.89 -4.24
N VAL A 181 5.95 8.84 -4.85
CA VAL A 181 6.92 9.67 -4.12
C VAL A 181 6.21 10.54 -3.09
N PHE A 182 5.12 11.19 -3.47
CA PHE A 182 4.37 12.06 -2.57
C PHE A 182 3.89 11.28 -1.34
N SER A 183 3.29 10.11 -1.56
CA SER A 183 2.83 9.28 -0.45
C SER A 183 3.96 8.72 0.40
N PHE A 184 5.11 8.41 -0.20
CA PHE A 184 6.28 8.03 0.57
C PHE A 184 6.68 9.15 1.53
N LEU A 185 6.71 10.41 1.07
CA LEU A 185 7.03 11.56 1.93
C LEU A 185 6.00 11.74 3.06
N VAL A 186 4.70 11.57 2.76
CA VAL A 186 3.64 11.62 3.78
C VAL A 186 3.79 10.49 4.78
N ASN A 187 4.10 9.27 4.35
CA ASN A 187 4.25 8.11 5.24
C ASN A 187 5.50 8.17 6.13
N LEU A 188 6.42 9.11 5.87
CA LEU A 188 7.50 9.47 6.78
C LEU A 188 7.07 10.41 7.91
N LEU A 189 5.83 10.88 7.95
CA LEU A 189 5.34 11.67 9.07
C LEU A 189 5.07 10.77 10.29
N PRO A 190 5.49 11.16 11.50
CA PRO A 190 5.17 10.43 12.73
C PRO A 190 3.76 10.77 13.22
N LEU A 191 2.78 10.77 12.31
CA LEU A 191 1.38 11.08 12.58
C LEU A 191 0.52 9.82 12.42
N PRO A 192 -0.60 9.70 13.17
CA PRO A 192 -1.57 8.64 12.94
C PRO A 192 -1.90 8.48 11.46
N TYR A 193 -2.11 7.24 11.01
CA TYR A 193 -2.35 6.87 9.61
C TYR A 193 -1.14 6.91 8.67
N CYS A 194 0.04 7.34 9.14
CA CYS A 194 1.29 7.27 8.37
C CYS A 194 2.17 6.12 8.87
N ASP A 195 2.91 5.45 7.97
CA ASP A 195 3.68 4.25 8.32
C ASP A 195 4.71 4.48 9.44
N LEU A 196 5.42 5.62 9.42
CA LEU A 196 6.45 5.91 10.42
C LEU A 196 5.87 6.01 11.84
N PHE A 197 4.62 6.44 11.99
CA PHE A 197 3.97 6.47 13.29
C PHE A 197 3.93 5.10 13.96
N TYR A 198 3.71 4.03 13.21
CA TYR A 198 3.65 2.67 13.76
C TYR A 198 5.05 2.12 14.12
N PHE A 199 6.11 2.71 13.58
CA PHE A 199 7.47 2.46 14.06
C PHE A 199 7.75 3.19 15.39
N VAL A 200 7.31 4.44 15.52
CA VAL A 200 7.57 5.32 16.67
C VAL A 200 6.68 4.97 17.86
N TYR A 201 5.41 4.66 17.61
CA TYR A 201 4.38 4.45 18.61
C TYR A 201 4.78 3.48 19.73
N PRO A 202 5.32 2.28 19.45
CA PRO A 202 5.74 1.35 20.51
C PRO A 202 6.89 1.85 21.39
N GLU A 203 7.70 2.80 20.89
CA GLU A 203 8.85 3.36 21.60
C GLU A 203 8.46 4.52 22.53
N LEU A 204 7.21 4.97 22.49
CA LEU A 204 6.71 5.99 23.40
C LEU A 204 6.63 5.45 24.85
N PRO A 205 6.80 6.32 25.86
CA PRO A 205 6.58 5.93 27.25
C PRO A 205 5.15 5.44 27.48
N ASP A 206 4.95 4.53 28.44
CA ASP A 206 3.67 3.84 28.69
C ASP A 206 2.47 4.78 28.79
N LYS A 207 2.64 5.92 29.48
CA LYS A 207 1.59 6.95 29.61
C LYS A 207 1.16 7.49 28.26
N PHE A 208 2.11 7.82 27.38
CA PHE A 208 1.82 8.33 26.05
C PHE A 208 1.20 7.25 25.14
N ARG A 209 1.65 6.00 25.26
CA ARG A 209 1.01 4.90 24.53
C ARG A 209 -0.46 4.77 24.91
N ALA A 210 -0.79 4.80 26.20
CA ALA A 210 -2.18 4.75 26.67
C ALA A 210 -3.05 5.89 26.08
N TYR A 211 -2.52 7.12 25.99
CA TYR A 211 -3.22 8.22 25.32
C TYR A 211 -3.45 7.95 23.84
N VAL A 212 -2.44 7.43 23.13
CA VAL A 212 -2.58 7.07 21.72
C VAL A 212 -3.63 5.98 21.53
N VAL A 213 -3.62 4.92 22.34
CA VAL A 213 -4.67 3.87 22.31
C VAL A 213 -6.05 4.48 22.50
N LEU A 214 -6.21 5.38 23.46
CA LEU A 214 -7.48 6.07 23.71
C LEU A 214 -7.95 6.86 22.48
N VAL A 215 -7.04 7.62 21.86
CA VAL A 215 -7.32 8.41 20.66
C VAL A 215 -7.72 7.51 19.49
N LEU A 216 -6.96 6.44 19.24
CA LEU A 216 -7.18 5.57 18.08
C LEU A 216 -8.35 4.59 18.25
N THR A 217 -8.79 4.32 19.48
CA THR A 217 -9.93 3.43 19.75
C THR A 217 -11.25 4.19 19.79
N HIS A 218 -11.24 5.45 20.25
CA HIS A 218 -12.46 6.24 20.37
C HIS A 218 -12.87 6.87 19.03
N LYS A 219 -14.07 6.56 18.53
CA LYS A 219 -14.55 6.96 17.19
C LYS A 219 -14.31 8.44 16.85
N TYR A 220 -14.67 9.35 17.76
CA TYR A 220 -14.54 10.80 17.51
C TYR A 220 -13.09 11.27 17.55
N TYR A 221 -12.26 10.71 18.43
CA TYR A 221 -10.85 11.09 18.53
C TYR A 221 -10.03 10.49 17.40
N LYS A 222 -10.36 9.26 16.97
CA LYS A 222 -9.80 8.63 15.77
C LYS A 222 -10.08 9.50 14.54
N PHE A 223 -11.32 9.95 14.37
CA PHE A 223 -11.68 10.85 13.27
C PHE A 223 -11.00 12.23 13.37
N ALA A 224 -10.94 12.82 14.57
CA ALA A 224 -10.23 14.08 14.77
C ALA A 224 -8.71 13.97 14.48
N ALA A 225 -8.08 12.85 14.87
CA ALA A 225 -6.69 12.56 14.56
C ALA A 225 -6.48 12.41 13.04
N PHE A 226 -7.40 11.74 12.35
CA PHE A 226 -7.38 11.66 10.89
C PHE A 226 -7.44 13.05 10.26
N LEU A 227 -8.41 13.88 10.65
CA LEU A 227 -8.54 15.26 10.16
C LEU A 227 -7.31 16.12 10.49
N LEU A 228 -6.66 15.89 11.64
CA LEU A 228 -5.43 16.58 12.00
C LEU A 228 -4.27 16.16 11.09
N THR A 229 -4.08 14.86 10.84
CA THR A 229 -3.09 14.36 9.88
C THR A 229 -3.33 14.99 8.52
N LEU A 230 -4.59 14.99 8.07
CA LEU A 230 -5.04 15.62 6.84
C LEU A 230 -4.68 17.12 6.79
N LEU A 231 -4.98 17.87 7.84
CA LEU A 231 -4.65 19.29 7.93
C LEU A 231 -3.13 19.54 7.86
N VAL A 232 -2.33 18.72 8.55
CA VAL A 232 -0.87 18.85 8.51
C VAL A 232 -0.35 18.58 7.09
N VAL A 233 -0.81 17.51 6.44
CA VAL A 233 -0.44 17.21 5.05
C VAL A 233 -0.84 18.36 4.11
N TYR A 234 -2.01 18.96 4.30
CA TYR A 234 -2.45 20.13 3.53
C TYR A 234 -1.48 21.31 3.70
N ILE A 235 -1.15 21.67 4.95
CA ILE A 235 -0.29 22.82 5.27
C ILE A 235 1.10 22.67 4.63
N PHE A 236 1.64 21.45 4.63
CA PHE A 236 2.96 21.15 4.07
C PHE A 236 2.92 20.63 2.63
N SER A 237 1.75 20.64 1.97
CA SER A 237 1.57 20.04 0.64
C SER A 237 2.50 20.63 -0.42
N THR A 238 2.76 21.95 -0.36
CA THR A 238 3.69 22.63 -1.27
C THR A 238 5.12 22.14 -1.09
N VAL A 239 5.57 21.97 0.15
CA VAL A 239 6.90 21.43 0.46
C VAL A 239 7.03 19.99 -0.02
N PHE A 240 6.02 19.15 0.22
CA PHE A 240 6.02 17.77 -0.28
C PHE A 240 6.00 17.71 -1.81
N HIS A 241 5.23 18.58 -2.46
CA HIS A 241 5.20 18.70 -3.91
C HIS A 241 6.59 19.05 -4.46
N ASP A 242 7.24 20.09 -3.92
CA ASP A 242 8.55 20.54 -4.39
C ASP A 242 9.61 19.45 -4.22
N ILE A 243 9.64 18.77 -3.07
CA ILE A 243 10.55 17.64 -2.82
C ILE A 243 10.24 16.49 -3.80
N ALA A 244 8.98 16.15 -4.01
CA ALA A 244 8.59 15.09 -4.93
C ALA A 244 9.04 15.39 -6.37
N ILE A 245 8.84 16.63 -6.85
CA ILE A 245 9.31 17.06 -8.17
C ILE A 245 10.84 16.97 -8.27
N ILE A 246 11.59 17.38 -7.24
CA ILE A 246 13.05 17.28 -7.22
C ILE A 246 13.48 15.81 -7.33
N LEU A 247 12.93 14.92 -6.51
CA LEU A 247 13.25 13.49 -6.51
C LEU A 247 12.94 12.84 -7.86
N LEU A 248 11.77 13.13 -8.43
CA LEU A 248 11.35 12.56 -9.72
C LEU A 248 12.19 13.06 -10.88
N ARG A 249 12.63 14.32 -10.85
CA ARG A 249 13.59 14.84 -11.83
C ARG A 249 14.94 14.14 -11.74
N CYS A 250 15.41 13.80 -10.54
CA CYS A 250 16.61 12.96 -10.37
C CYS A 250 16.41 11.55 -10.93
N MET A 251 15.17 11.06 -10.94
CA MET A 251 14.78 9.79 -11.58
C MET A 251 14.45 9.93 -13.07
N LEU A 252 14.79 11.07 -13.70
CA LEU A 252 14.58 11.35 -15.12
C LEU A 252 13.10 11.41 -15.55
N VAL A 253 12.19 11.73 -14.62
CA VAL A 253 10.78 12.01 -14.94
C VAL A 253 10.63 13.50 -15.21
N SER A 254 10.09 13.85 -16.38
CA SER A 254 9.91 15.23 -16.80
C SER A 254 8.86 15.95 -15.95
N LYS A 255 9.17 17.18 -15.51
CA LYS A 255 8.20 18.06 -14.84
C LYS A 255 6.94 18.30 -15.69
N ASN A 256 7.12 18.44 -16.99
CA ASN A 256 6.00 18.68 -17.91
C ASN A 256 5.05 17.47 -17.96
N SER A 257 5.60 16.25 -17.97
CA SER A 257 4.78 15.02 -17.95
C SER A 257 4.00 14.87 -16.65
N MET A 258 4.62 15.22 -15.51
CA MET A 258 3.95 15.23 -14.21
C MET A 258 2.84 16.27 -14.16
N ASN A 259 3.13 17.53 -14.52
CA ASN A 259 2.14 18.61 -14.57
C ASN A 259 0.99 18.27 -15.51
N ALA A 260 1.25 17.68 -16.68
CA ALA A 260 0.22 17.26 -17.60
C ALA A 260 -0.67 16.16 -17.00
N GLY A 261 -0.09 15.17 -16.30
CA GLY A 261 -0.84 14.14 -15.59
C GLY A 261 -1.72 14.71 -14.47
N LEU A 262 -1.16 15.60 -13.64
CA LEU A 262 -1.90 16.32 -12.60
C LEU A 262 -3.04 17.17 -13.19
N SER A 263 -2.78 17.84 -14.32
CA SER A 263 -3.77 18.66 -15.01
C SER A 263 -4.94 17.84 -15.54
N GLN A 264 -4.69 16.62 -16.03
CA GLN A 264 -5.73 15.68 -16.46
C GLN A 264 -6.58 15.19 -15.28
N LEU A 265 -5.99 15.01 -14.10
CA LEU A 265 -6.72 14.56 -12.91
C LEU A 265 -7.55 15.67 -12.24
N PHE A 266 -6.99 16.87 -12.06
CA PHE A 266 -7.56 17.90 -11.16
C PHE A 266 -8.33 19.04 -11.80
N PHE A 267 -8.42 19.08 -13.14
CA PHE A 267 -9.11 20.15 -13.88
C PHE A 267 -8.49 21.54 -13.67
N VAL A 268 -7.18 21.57 -13.38
CA VAL A 268 -6.38 22.78 -13.18
C VAL A 268 -5.19 22.72 -14.13
N GLU A 269 -4.83 23.84 -14.76
CA GLU A 269 -3.60 23.96 -15.55
C GLU A 269 -2.41 24.27 -14.63
N TYR A 270 -1.33 23.50 -14.72
CA TYR A 270 -0.14 23.56 -13.87
C TYR A 270 1.13 23.94 -14.63
#